data_AF-A0A940LB33-F1
#
_entry.id   AF-A0A940LB33-F1
#
_cell.length_a   1.000
_cell.length_b   1.000
_cell.length_c   1.000
_cell.angle_alpha   90.00
_cell.angle_beta   90.00
_cell.angle_gamma   90.00
#
_symmetry.space_group_name_H-M   'P 1'
#
loop_
_entity.id
_entity.type
_entity.pdbx_description
1 polymer ?
#
loop_
_entity_poly.entity_id
_entity_poly.type
_entity_poly.pdbx_seq_one_letter_code
_entity_poly.pdbx_strand_id
1 'polypeptide(L)'
;MRKEILLLLAFSFCWLASCIGQTTTISGKVKDQQGYPLVGAIVTVKGTSISTVTDTAGFFSISFQTKNAANKLVVTYVGFRRPGTSAW
;
A
#
# COMPACT_ATOMS: atom_id res chain seq x y z
N MET A 1 14.64 39.88 23.91
CA MET A 1 14.38 40.24 22.49
C MET A 1 15.18 39.35 21.51
N ARG A 2 16.52 39.46 21.37
CA ARG A 2 17.31 38.63 20.41
C ARG A 2 17.28 37.11 20.65
N LYS A 3 17.38 36.66 21.91
CA LYS A 3 17.44 35.24 22.30
C LYS A 3 16.08 34.51 22.21
N GLU A 4 14.98 35.24 22.43
CA GLU A 4 13.61 34.73 22.29
C GLU A 4 13.31 34.38 20.82
N ILE A 5 13.77 35.23 19.89
CA ILE A 5 13.62 34.98 18.44
C ILE A 5 14.42 33.75 18.01
N LEU A 6 15.61 33.52 18.58
CA LEU A 6 16.41 32.32 18.31
C LEU A 6 15.72 31.04 18.81
N LEU A 7 15.08 31.07 19.98
CA LEU A 7 14.31 29.94 20.51
C LEU A 7 13.07 29.65 19.66
N LEU A 8 12.35 30.68 19.21
CA LEU A 8 11.19 30.53 18.32
C LEU A 8 11.58 29.98 16.93
N LEU A 9 12.72 30.43 16.38
CA LEU A 9 13.22 29.93 15.09
C LEU A 9 13.67 28.46 15.19
N ALA A 10 14.33 28.09 16.28
CA ALA A 10 14.73 26.70 16.55
C ALA A 10 13.51 25.78 16.76
N PHE A 11 12.47 26.28 17.44
CA PHE A 11 11.22 25.54 17.60
C PHE A 11 10.49 25.38 16.26
N SER A 12 10.43 26.41 15.43
CA SER A 12 9.85 26.36 14.07
C SER A 12 10.57 25.35 13.18
N PHE A 13 11.91 25.26 13.26
CA PHE A 13 12.68 24.31 12.46
C PHE A 13 12.45 22.84 12.88
N CYS A 14 12.11 22.60 14.14
CA CYS A 14 11.82 21.26 14.67
C CYS A 14 10.50 20.67 14.11
N TRP A 15 9.54 21.52 13.72
CA TRP A 15 8.25 21.10 13.15
C TRP A 15 8.33 20.68 11.67
N LEU A 16 9.33 21.14 10.93
CA LEU A 16 9.51 20.79 9.50
C LEU A 16 10.01 19.35 9.29
N ALA A 17 10.53 18.69 10.33
CA ALA A 17 11.09 17.35 10.24
C ALA A 17 10.04 16.22 10.34
N SER A 18 8.80 16.51 10.75
CA SER A 18 7.79 15.48 11.06
C SER A 18 7.03 14.92 9.84
N CYS A 19 7.48 15.16 8.61
CA CYS A 19 6.79 14.74 7.37
C CYS A 19 7.47 13.57 6.63
N ILE A 20 8.07 12.62 7.36
CA ILE A 20 8.67 11.42 6.76
C ILE A 20 7.58 10.34 6.58
N GLY A 21 7.50 9.79 5.37
CA GLY A 21 6.31 9.11 4.82
C GLY A 21 5.75 7.93 5.64
N GLN A 22 4.42 7.90 5.78
CA GLN A 22 3.69 6.77 6.35
C GLN A 22 3.79 5.54 5.43
N THR A 23 4.49 4.53 5.92
CA THR A 23 4.39 3.16 5.40
C THR A 23 3.12 2.54 5.96
N THR A 24 2.21 2.15 5.07
CA THR A 24 0.99 1.43 5.42
C THR A 24 1.17 -0.04 5.06
N THR A 25 0.81 -0.92 5.98
CA THR A 25 0.79 -2.37 5.74
C THR A 25 -0.65 -2.83 5.65
N ILE A 26 -1.01 -3.49 4.55
CA ILE A 26 -2.31 -4.14 4.36
C ILE A 26 -2.09 -5.63 4.31
N SER A 27 -2.83 -6.36 5.13
CA SER A 27 -2.88 -7.82 5.11
C SER A 27 -4.31 -8.29 4.89
N GLY A 28 -4.44 -9.49 4.34
CA GLY A 28 -5.75 -10.07 4.06
C GLY A 28 -5.64 -11.48 3.51
N LYS A 29 -6.79 -12.04 3.11
CA LYS A 29 -6.90 -13.37 2.52
C LYS A 29 -7.66 -13.30 1.21
N VAL A 30 -7.11 -13.90 0.15
CA VAL A 30 -7.76 -14.05 -1.14
C VAL A 30 -8.43 -15.42 -1.20
N LYS A 31 -9.68 -15.45 -1.64
CA LYS A 31 -10.48 -16.66 -1.82
C LYS A 31 -11.12 -16.65 -3.21
N ASP A 32 -11.43 -17.83 -3.73
CA ASP A 32 -12.25 -17.99 -4.94
C ASP A 32 -13.75 -17.82 -4.65
N GLN A 33 -14.60 -18.01 -5.68
CA GLN A 33 -16.06 -17.89 -5.55
C GLN A 33 -16.67 -18.99 -4.68
N GLN A 34 -16.01 -20.13 -4.58
CA GLN A 34 -16.40 -21.28 -3.78
C GLN A 34 -15.92 -21.18 -2.32
N GLY A 35 -15.09 -20.17 -2.00
CA GLY A 35 -14.56 -19.89 -0.66
C GLY A 35 -13.22 -20.57 -0.36
N TYR A 36 -12.61 -21.26 -1.33
CA TYR A 36 -11.29 -21.86 -1.18
C TYR A 36 -10.19 -20.78 -1.22
N PRO A 37 -9.11 -20.95 -0.43
CA PRO A 37 -7.98 -20.03 -0.46
C PRO A 37 -7.31 -20.04 -1.83
N LEU A 38 -7.07 -18.86 -2.40
CA LEU A 38 -6.42 -18.75 -3.70
C LEU A 38 -4.90 -18.59 -3.50
N VAL A 39 -4.18 -19.66 -3.80
CA VAL A 39 -2.71 -19.72 -3.71
C VAL A 39 -2.07 -19.17 -4.97
N GLY A 40 -1.04 -18.33 -4.84
CA GLY A 40 -0.32 -17.79 -5.99
C GLY A 40 -1.00 -16.60 -6.68
N ALA A 41 -1.98 -15.97 -6.04
CA ALA A 41 -2.59 -14.73 -6.51
C ALA A 41 -1.64 -13.55 -6.31
N ILE A 42 -1.51 -12.72 -7.33
CA ILE A 42 -0.68 -11.52 -7.33
C ILE A 42 -1.54 -10.35 -6.84
N VAL A 43 -1.18 -9.77 -5.70
CA VAL A 43 -1.83 -8.59 -5.13
C VAL A 43 -0.93 -7.38 -5.38
N THR A 44 -1.39 -6.46 -6.22
CA THR A 44 -0.63 -5.25 -6.61
C THR A 44 -1.30 -4.00 -6.07
N VAL A 45 -0.51 -3.06 -5.54
CA VAL A 45 -1.02 -1.75 -5.12
C VAL A 45 -1.20 -0.88 -6.36
N LYS A 46 -2.43 -0.44 -6.63
CA LYS A 46 -2.75 0.30 -7.85
C LYS A 46 -1.94 1.59 -7.94
N GLY A 47 -1.34 1.83 -9.12
CA GLY A 47 -0.49 3.00 -9.36
C GLY A 47 0.96 2.83 -8.92
N THR A 48 1.32 1.68 -8.35
CA THR A 48 2.71 1.34 -8.00
C THR A 48 3.13 0.02 -8.67
N SER A 49 4.43 -0.26 -8.64
CA SER A 49 4.98 -1.57 -9.00
C SER A 49 5.14 -2.50 -7.78
N ILE A 50 4.57 -2.14 -6.63
CA ILE A 50 4.65 -2.94 -5.42
C ILE A 50 3.58 -4.03 -5.51
N SER A 51 4.02 -5.27 -5.50
CA SER A 51 3.16 -6.45 -5.55
C SER A 51 3.65 -7.51 -4.58
N THR A 52 2.72 -8.32 -4.08
CA THR A 52 2.98 -9.50 -3.26
C THR A 52 2.22 -10.69 -3.82
N VAL A 53 2.60 -11.90 -3.44
CA VAL A 53 1.95 -13.14 -3.86
C VAL A 53 1.30 -13.79 -2.64
N THR A 54 0.11 -14.36 -2.81
CA THR A 54 -0.57 -15.08 -1.72
C THR A 54 0.12 -16.41 -1.41
N ASP A 55 0.15 -16.76 -0.12
CA ASP A 55 0.71 -18.01 0.38
C ASP A 55 -0.22 -19.23 0.14
N THR A 56 0.17 -20.40 0.66
CA THR A 56 -0.57 -21.67 0.55
C THR A 56 -1.93 -21.66 1.25
N ALA A 57 -2.15 -20.72 2.16
CA ALA A 57 -3.42 -20.52 2.84
C ALA A 57 -4.19 -19.30 2.29
N GLY A 58 -3.72 -18.70 1.19
CA GLY A 58 -4.32 -17.55 0.51
C GLY A 58 -4.08 -16.20 1.19
N PHE A 59 -3.22 -16.13 2.21
CA PHE A 59 -2.90 -14.88 2.89
C PHE A 59 -1.89 -14.05 2.11
N PHE A 60 -2.02 -12.73 2.22
CA PHE A 60 -1.04 -11.78 1.71
C PHE A 60 -0.77 -10.70 2.75
N SER A 61 0.43 -10.12 2.67
CA SER A 61 0.82 -8.91 3.38
C SER A 61 1.63 -8.04 2.44
N ILE A 62 1.25 -6.77 2.32
CA ILE A 62 1.90 -5.80 1.45
C ILE A 62 2.08 -4.47 2.18
N SER A 63 3.32 -3.99 2.19
CA SER A 63 3.70 -2.70 2.77
C SER A 63 4.05 -1.73 1.66
N PHE A 64 3.46 -0.53 1.69
CA PHE A 64 3.71 0.50 0.70
C PHE A 64 3.62 1.89 1.31
N GLN A 65 4.25 2.87 0.67
CA GLN A 65 4.14 4.27 1.07
C GLN A 65 2.84 4.86 0.51
N THR A 66 1.99 5.38 1.39
CA THR A 66 0.64 5.88 1.03
C THR A 66 0.70 7.01 0.00
N LYS A 67 1.80 7.77 -0.04
CA LYS A 67 1.97 8.93 -0.92
C LYS A 67 1.90 8.58 -2.42
N ASN A 68 2.20 7.34 -2.81
CA ASN A 68 2.22 6.87 -4.20
C ASN A 68 1.14 5.83 -4.54
N ALA A 69 0.27 5.48 -3.59
CA ALA A 69 -0.74 4.46 -3.81
C ALA A 69 -2.08 5.09 -4.13
N ALA A 70 -2.72 4.65 -5.23
CA ALA A 70 -4.17 4.76 -5.29
C ALA A 70 -4.72 3.79 -4.25
N ASN A 71 -5.70 4.20 -3.44
CA ASN A 71 -6.30 3.43 -2.32
C ASN A 71 -7.06 2.14 -2.76
N LYS A 72 -6.56 1.41 -3.75
CA LYS A 72 -7.14 0.21 -4.34
C LYS A 72 -6.06 -0.83 -4.54
N LEU A 73 -6.35 -2.07 -4.13
CA LEU A 73 -5.54 -3.24 -4.46
C LEU A 73 -6.11 -3.90 -5.72
N VAL A 74 -5.23 -4.34 -6.62
CA VAL A 74 -5.59 -5.13 -7.80
C VAL A 74 -5.08 -6.53 -7.59
N VAL A 75 -6.01 -7.49 -7.52
CA VAL A 75 -5.68 -8.92 -7.42
C VAL A 75 -5.76 -9.53 -8.81
N THR A 76 -4.69 -10.18 -9.23
CA THR A 76 -4.60 -10.89 -10.52
C THR A 76 -4.16 -12.31 -10.27
N TYR A 77 -4.76 -13.26 -10.97
CA TYR A 77 -4.37 -14.66 -10.92
C TYR A 77 -4.34 -15.21 -12.34
N VAL A 78 -3.39 -16.09 -12.63
CA VAL A 78 -3.22 -16.67 -13.97
C VAL A 78 -4.49 -17.45 -14.32
N GLY A 79 -5.13 -17.11 -15.43
CA GLY A 79 -6.41 -17.69 -15.85
C GLY A 79 -7.66 -16.92 -15.39
N PHE A 80 -7.54 -15.90 -14.53
CA PHE A 80 -8.67 -15.06 -14.12
C PHE A 80 -8.64 -13.70 -14.83
N ARG A 81 -9.78 -13.32 -15.39
CA ARG A 81 -9.94 -12.02 -16.06
C ARG A 81 -9.92 -10.91 -15.02
N ARG A 82 -9.08 -9.90 -15.24
CA ARG A 82 -9.08 -8.68 -14.41
C ARG A 82 -10.46 -8.01 -14.48
N PRO A 83 -11.13 -7.74 -13.34
CA PRO A 83 -12.34 -6.94 -13.34
C PRO A 83 -11.99 -5.52 -13.81
N GLY A 84 -12.44 -5.13 -15.00
CA GLY A 84 -12.24 -3.78 -15.54
C GLY A 84 -11.33 -3.63 -16.76
N THR A 85 -10.91 -4.73 -17.41
CA THR A 85 -10.40 -4.63 -18.79
C THR A 85 -11.55 -4.89 -19.76
N SER A 86 -12.30 -3.85 -20.11
CA SER A 86 -13.14 -3.88 -21.31
C SER A 86 -12.18 -3.94 -22.49
N ALA A 87 -12.10 -5.11 -23.14
CA ALA A 87 -11.51 -5.20 -24.46
C ALA A 87 -12.39 -4.33 -25.37
N TRP A 88 -11.77 -3.33 -26.00
CA TRP A 88 -12.35 -2.61 -27.13
C TRP A 88 -12.32 -3.54 -28.35
#